data_AF-A0A818Z071-F1
#
_entry.id   AF-A0A818Z071-F1
#
_cell.length_a   1.000
_cell.length_b   1.000
_cell.length_c   1.000
_cell.angle_alpha   90.00
_cell.angle_beta   90.00
_cell.angle_gamma   90.00
#
_symmetry.space_group_name_H-M   'P 1'
#
loop_
_entity.id
_entity.type
_entity.pdbx_description
1 polymer ?
#
loop_
_entity_poly.entity_id
_entity_poly.type
_entity_poly.pdbx_seq_one_letter_code
_entity_poly.pdbx_strand_id
1 'polypeptide(L)'
;MATNVLSIDQSHVVYIEIDETKIGRISLPYSTTVAELRIQLSERYSISSSTHFVDSKGYPMSTMDEQTIDISHLLCENDVIKLKTDANISIPEKKKSEVASGRFEPNVASSNIKETSAPSKGPTIPAVGGNTLLARNPTAWEETLSNPIFWRVIEQNEYKSVITLLSKQQQEAISISNENIFINLT
;
A
#
# COMPACT_ATOMS: atom_id res chain seq x y z
N MET A 1 0.72 27.03 35.13
CA MET A 1 1.76 26.02 34.84
C MET A 1 1.55 25.55 33.42
N ALA A 2 2.44 25.94 32.49
CA ALA A 2 2.34 25.56 31.09
C ALA A 2 3.08 24.22 30.88
N THR A 3 2.35 23.16 30.53
CA THR A 3 2.93 21.88 30.14
C THR A 3 3.47 22.01 28.72
N ASN A 4 4.78 22.13 28.60
CA ASN A 4 5.51 21.92 27.35
C ASN A 4 5.34 20.44 26.97
N VAL A 5 4.41 20.15 26.06
CA VAL A 5 4.32 18.85 25.42
C VAL A 5 5.45 18.81 24.40
N LEU A 6 6.56 18.17 24.78
CA LEU A 6 7.60 17.78 23.84
C LEU A 6 6.99 16.74 22.88
N SER A 7 6.53 17.21 21.71
CA SER A 7 6.26 16.32 20.58
C SER A 7 7.55 15.56 20.30
N ILE A 8 7.55 14.28 20.64
CA ILE A 8 8.62 13.36 20.28
C ILE A 8 8.54 13.23 18.76
N ASP A 9 9.45 13.91 18.07
CA ASP A 9 9.57 13.91 16.63
C ASP A 9 10.03 12.49 16.21
N GLN A 10 9.05 11.61 15.96
CA GLN A 10 9.29 10.24 15.50
C GLN A 10 9.76 10.29 14.06
N SER A 11 11.05 10.60 13.90
CA SER A 11 11.73 10.55 12.62
C SER A 11 12.17 9.12 12.32
N HIS A 12 11.91 8.67 11.10
CA HIS A 12 12.32 7.36 10.59
C HIS A 12 13.49 7.51 9.64
N VAL A 13 14.46 6.60 9.79
CA VAL A 13 15.63 6.54 8.91
C VAL A 13 15.26 5.70 7.69
N VAL A 14 15.29 6.31 6.53
CA VAL A 14 14.95 5.70 5.24
C VAL A 14 16.19 5.65 4.37
N TYR A 15 16.37 4.54 3.66
CA TYR A 15 17.45 4.37 2.69
C TYR A 15 17.02 4.82 1.30
N ILE A 16 17.91 5.55 0.62
CA ILE A 16 17.67 6.08 -0.72
C ILE A 16 18.53 5.31 -1.72
N GLU A 17 17.87 4.73 -2.70
CA GLU A 17 18.48 3.99 -3.81
C GLU A 17 18.09 4.67 -5.13
N ILE A 18 19.07 5.03 -5.95
CA ILE A 18 18.86 5.58 -7.28
C ILE A 18 19.52 4.63 -8.28
N ASP A 19 18.77 4.13 -9.25
CA ASP A 19 19.26 3.20 -10.29
C ASP A 19 20.07 2.04 -9.67
N GLU A 20 19.49 1.39 -8.66
CA GLU A 20 20.09 0.25 -7.92
C GLU A 20 21.35 0.60 -7.11
N THR A 21 21.73 1.88 -7.08
CA THR A 21 22.86 2.38 -6.31
C THR A 21 22.37 3.00 -5.01
N LYS A 22 22.83 2.47 -3.87
CA LYS A 22 22.55 3.06 -2.55
C LYS A 22 23.30 4.38 -2.40
N ILE A 23 22.57 5.48 -2.31
CA ILE A 23 23.15 6.83 -2.25
C ILE A 23 23.28 7.33 -0.81
N GLY A 24 22.34 6.95 0.06
CA GLY A 24 22.42 7.40 1.45
C GLY A 24 21.24 7.01 2.31
N ARG A 25 21.19 7.65 3.48
CA ARG A 25 20.11 7.55 4.45
C ARG A 25 19.63 8.95 4.82
N ILE A 26 18.32 9.10 4.96
CA ILE A 26 17.68 10.35 5.36
C ILE A 26 16.74 10.08 6.53
N SER A 27 16.70 10.99 7.50
CA SER A 27 15.76 10.91 8.62
C SER A 27 14.59 11.80 8.29
N LEU A 28 13.39 11.21 8.19
CA LEU A 28 12.18 11.90 7.77
C LEU A 28 11.09 11.74 8.82
N PRO A 29 10.31 12.80 9.11
CA PRO A 29 9.06 12.64 9.83
C PRO A 29 8.08 11.76 9.03
N TYR A 30 7.24 11.00 9.73
CA TYR A 30 6.22 10.15 9.09
C TYR A 30 5.18 10.90 8.27
N SER A 31 4.96 12.18 8.56
CA SER A 31 3.99 13.04 7.88
C SER A 31 4.54 13.69 6.61
N THR A 32 5.75 13.33 6.18
CA THR A 32 6.39 13.97 5.02
C THR A 32 5.83 13.39 3.73
N THR A 33 5.52 14.27 2.79
CA THR A 33 5.03 13.91 1.45
C THR A 33 6.18 13.56 0.51
N VAL A 34 5.88 12.88 -0.60
CA VAL A 34 6.90 12.59 -1.62
C VAL A 34 7.47 13.88 -2.22
N ALA A 35 6.67 14.92 -2.37
CA ALA A 35 7.12 16.23 -2.86
C ALA A 35 8.14 16.88 -1.91
N GLU A 36 7.89 16.82 -0.60
CA GLU A 36 8.83 17.33 0.40
C GLU A 36 10.13 16.50 0.42
N LEU A 37 10.03 15.18 0.28
CA LEU A 37 11.20 14.33 0.12
C LEU A 37 12.01 14.71 -1.13
N ARG A 38 11.35 14.98 -2.25
CA ARG A 38 12.02 15.42 -3.49
C ARG A 38 12.86 16.67 -3.25
N ILE A 39 12.30 17.67 -2.57
CA ILE A 39 13.01 18.91 -2.25
C ILE A 39 14.28 18.59 -1.46
N GLN A 40 14.17 17.78 -0.39
CA GLN A 40 15.34 17.42 0.42
C GLN A 40 16.40 16.63 -0.37
N LEU A 41 15.99 15.71 -1.24
CA LEU A 41 16.93 14.96 -2.08
C LEU A 41 17.58 15.83 -3.15
N SER A 42 16.84 16.79 -3.73
CA SER A 42 17.39 17.76 -4.67
C SER A 42 18.43 18.67 -4.02
N GLU A 43 18.19 19.11 -2.78
CA GLU A 43 19.15 19.93 -2.03
C GLU A 43 20.41 19.13 -1.64
N ARG A 44 20.24 17.87 -1.24
CA ARG A 44 21.33 17.08 -0.63
C ARG A 44 22.15 16.26 -1.63
N TYR A 45 21.51 15.76 -2.68
CA TYR A 45 22.11 14.81 -3.63
C TYR A 45 22.03 15.31 -5.08
N SER A 46 21.52 16.52 -5.32
CA SER A 46 21.40 17.12 -6.66
C SER A 46 20.68 16.20 -7.65
N ILE A 47 19.60 15.54 -7.21
CA ILE A 47 18.84 14.63 -8.07
C ILE A 47 18.26 15.37 -9.29
N SER A 48 18.32 14.74 -10.46
CA SER A 48 17.82 15.31 -11.72
C SER A 48 16.29 15.43 -11.72
N SER A 49 15.75 16.39 -12.47
CA SER A 49 14.31 16.50 -12.74
C SER A 49 13.74 15.29 -13.51
N SER A 50 14.60 14.52 -14.18
CA SER A 50 14.29 13.25 -14.86
C SER A 50 14.30 12.02 -13.93
N THR A 51 14.36 12.25 -12.61
CA THR A 51 14.36 11.18 -11.61
C THR A 51 12.93 10.97 -11.11
N HIS A 52 12.45 9.74 -11.17
CA HIS A 52 11.12 9.34 -10.76
C HIS A 52 11.17 8.49 -9.51
N PHE A 53 10.31 8.78 -8.52
CA PHE A 53 10.05 7.85 -7.43
C PHE A 53 9.34 6.62 -7.98
N VAL A 54 9.61 5.47 -7.38
CA VAL A 54 9.04 4.20 -7.82
C VAL A 54 8.18 3.64 -6.69
N ASP A 55 6.98 3.18 -7.03
CA ASP A 55 6.09 2.52 -6.08
C ASP A 55 6.62 1.14 -5.65
N SER A 56 5.96 0.53 -4.66
CA SER A 56 6.29 -0.82 -4.18
C SER A 56 6.21 -1.92 -5.25
N LYS A 57 5.59 -1.64 -6.40
CA LYS A 57 5.47 -2.57 -7.54
C LYS A 57 6.50 -2.30 -8.63
N GLY A 58 7.38 -1.32 -8.48
CA GLY A 58 8.41 -1.00 -9.46
C GLY A 58 7.94 -0.04 -10.57
N TYR A 59 6.77 0.58 -10.44
CA TYR A 59 6.26 1.55 -11.41
C TYR A 59 6.64 2.99 -11.05
N PRO A 60 7.04 3.81 -12.03
CA PRO A 60 7.32 5.22 -11.79
C PRO A 60 6.04 5.95 -11.38
N MET A 61 6.14 6.73 -10.31
CA MET A 61 5.09 7.59 -9.80
C MET A 61 5.01 8.87 -10.64
N SER A 62 3.78 9.36 -10.83
CA SER A 62 3.55 10.64 -11.48
C SER A 62 3.99 11.78 -10.57
N THR A 63 4.62 12.81 -11.13
CA THR A 63 5.02 14.02 -10.40
C THR A 63 3.82 14.79 -9.82
N MET A 64 2.63 14.64 -10.43
CA MET A 64 1.40 15.25 -9.93
C MET A 64 0.89 14.60 -8.64
N ASP A 65 1.21 13.33 -8.42
CA ASP A 65 0.75 12.57 -7.26
C ASP A 65 1.67 12.78 -6.04
N GLU A 66 2.86 13.36 -6.24
CA GLU A 66 3.86 13.52 -5.17
C GLU A 66 3.42 14.45 -4.04
N GLN A 67 2.50 15.39 -4.32
CA GLN A 67 1.99 16.33 -3.32
C GLN A 67 0.94 15.72 -2.39
N THR A 68 0.32 14.62 -2.81
CA THR A 68 -0.80 13.99 -2.10
C THR A 68 -0.44 12.64 -1.49
N ILE A 69 0.68 12.06 -1.90
CA ILE A 69 1.15 10.77 -1.44
C ILE A 69 2.14 10.95 -0.29
N ASP A 70 1.89 10.23 0.80
CA ASP A 70 2.83 10.11 1.91
C ASP A 70 3.98 9.15 1.54
N ILE A 71 5.17 9.42 2.07
CA ILE A 71 6.35 8.59 1.84
C ILE A 71 6.12 7.12 2.23
N SER A 72 5.23 6.86 3.20
CA SER A 72 4.85 5.53 3.63
C SER A 72 4.39 4.61 2.48
N HIS A 73 3.84 5.17 1.41
CA HIS A 73 3.44 4.44 0.21
C HIS A 73 4.61 4.06 -0.72
N LEU A 74 5.75 4.72 -0.58
CA LEU A 74 6.98 4.43 -1.32
C LEU A 74 7.90 3.46 -0.58
N LEU A 75 7.72 3.26 0.72
CA LEU A 75 8.55 2.37 1.51
C LEU A 75 8.38 0.92 1.01
N CYS A 76 9.46 0.40 0.44
CA CYS A 76 9.56 -1.02 0.06
C CYS A 76 10.05 -1.86 1.25
N GLU A 77 10.23 -3.16 1.03
CA GLU A 77 10.88 -4.03 2.02
C GLU A 77 12.22 -3.42 2.49
N ASN A 78 12.37 -3.26 3.82
CA ASN A 78 13.52 -2.68 4.52
C ASN A 78 13.64 -1.14 4.51
N ASP A 79 12.52 -0.41 4.46
CA ASP A 79 12.51 1.07 4.54
C ASP A 79 13.41 1.72 3.48
N VAL A 80 13.31 1.20 2.25
CA VAL A 80 14.06 1.69 1.10
C VAL A 80 13.09 2.41 0.16
N ILE A 81 13.45 3.63 -0.22
CA ILE A 81 12.81 4.38 -1.30
C ILE A 81 13.68 4.26 -2.54
N LYS A 82 13.05 3.82 -3.62
CA LYS A 82 13.69 3.63 -4.91
C LYS A 82 13.35 4.77 -5.85
N LEU A 83 14.37 5.29 -6.49
CA LEU A 83 14.28 6.27 -7.55
C LEU A 83 14.91 5.69 -8.81
N LYS A 84 14.33 6.02 -9.97
CA LYS A 84 14.86 5.66 -11.28
C LYS A 84 15.00 6.88 -12.15
N THR A 85 16.06 6.95 -12.94
CA THR A 85 16.20 7.97 -13.98
C THR A 85 15.56 7.50 -15.29
N ASP A 86 15.14 8.43 -16.15
CA ASP A 86 14.57 8.13 -17.49
C ASP A 86 15.38 7.12 -18.31
N ALA A 87 16.71 7.09 -18.13
CA ALA A 87 17.59 6.14 -18.80
C ALA A 87 17.37 4.67 -18.39
N ASN A 88 16.79 4.43 -17.21
CA ASN A 88 16.65 3.11 -16.57
C ASN A 88 15.19 2.73 -16.24
N ILE A 89 14.21 3.47 -16.78
CA ILE A 89 12.79 3.10 -16.66
C ILE A 89 12.48 1.93 -17.60
N SER A 90 12.77 0.71 -17.14
CA SER A 90 12.17 -0.50 -17.72
C SER A 90 10.75 -0.61 -17.17
N ILE A 91 9.76 -0.12 -17.91
CA ILE A 91 8.35 -0.26 -17.54
C ILE A 91 8.04 -1.77 -17.50
N PRO A 92 7.62 -2.35 -16.36
CA PRO A 92 7.23 -3.75 -16.31
C PRO A 92 6.04 -3.94 -17.24
N GLU A 93 6.22 -4.68 -18.34
CA GLU A 93 5.16 -5.01 -19.27
C GLU A 93 3.99 -5.61 -18.50
N LYS A 94 2.86 -4.90 -18.48
CA LYS A 94 1.59 -5.44 -17.98
C LYS A 94 1.29 -6.68 -18.82
N LYS A 95 1.51 -7.87 -18.25
CA LYS A 95 1.01 -9.13 -18.80
C LYS A 95 -0.52 -9.06 -18.84
N LYS A 96 -1.04 -8.63 -19.99
CA LYS A 96 -2.45 -8.67 -20.32
C LYS A 96 -2.76 -10.11 -20.74
N SER A 97 -3.63 -10.77 -19.99
CA SER A 97 -4.16 -12.10 -20.28
C SER A 97 -4.89 -12.10 -21.64
N GLU A 98 -4.58 -13.13 -22.46
CA GLU A 98 -5.35 -13.75 -23.54
C GLU A 98 -6.13 -12.90 -24.57
N VAL A 99 -5.77 -13.01 -25.86
CA VAL A 99 -6.55 -13.76 -26.88
C VAL A 99 -5.60 -14.27 -27.98
N ALA A 100 -5.82 -15.52 -28.40
CA ALA A 100 -5.09 -16.30 -29.39
C ALA A 100 -4.91 -15.66 -30.78
N SER A 101 -3.79 -15.98 -31.43
CA SER A 101 -3.74 -16.62 -32.77
C SER A 101 -2.34 -16.49 -33.40
N GLY A 102 -1.75 -17.61 -33.85
CA GLY A 102 -0.86 -17.61 -35.02
C GLY A 102 0.64 -17.90 -34.85
N ARG A 103 0.98 -19.19 -34.72
CA ARG A 103 1.97 -19.96 -35.54
C ARG A 103 3.49 -19.58 -35.56
N PHE A 104 4.29 -20.50 -34.97
CA PHE A 104 5.63 -21.06 -35.32
C PHE A 104 6.80 -20.10 -35.68
N GLU A 105 7.99 -20.20 -35.07
CA GLU A 105 8.97 -21.31 -35.21
C GLU A 105 9.91 -21.50 -33.99
N PRO A 106 10.61 -22.65 -33.90
CA PRO A 106 11.36 -23.09 -32.71
C PRO A 106 12.84 -22.70 -32.76
N ASN A 107 13.45 -22.39 -31.62
CA ASN A 107 14.87 -22.69 -31.47
C ASN A 107 15.24 -23.06 -30.03
N VAL A 108 16.00 -24.15 -29.97
CA VAL A 108 16.36 -24.93 -28.80
C VAL A 108 17.61 -24.32 -28.16
N ALA A 109 17.57 -24.03 -26.86
CA ALA A 109 18.76 -23.99 -26.01
C ALA A 109 18.39 -24.29 -24.54
N SER A 110 18.55 -25.57 -24.20
CA SER A 110 19.12 -26.12 -22.96
C SER A 110 18.80 -25.48 -21.60
N SER A 111 17.92 -26.18 -20.87
CA SER A 111 18.16 -26.77 -19.54
C SER A 111 18.89 -25.93 -18.47
N ASN A 112 18.14 -25.38 -17.53
CA ASN A 112 18.33 -25.62 -16.08
C ASN A 112 17.22 -24.92 -15.28
N ILE A 113 16.02 -25.50 -15.27
CA ILE A 113 14.99 -25.11 -14.31
C ILE A 113 15.14 -26.05 -13.11
N LYS A 114 15.76 -25.50 -12.06
CA LYS A 114 15.77 -26.10 -10.73
C LYS A 114 14.32 -26.02 -10.22
N GLU A 115 13.59 -27.12 -10.28
CA GLU A 115 12.29 -27.26 -9.59
C GLU A 115 12.54 -27.15 -8.08
N THR A 116 12.53 -25.93 -7.56
CA THR A 116 12.35 -25.67 -6.14
C THR A 116 10.89 -25.95 -5.80
N SER A 117 10.67 -27.09 -5.14
CA SER A 117 9.43 -27.48 -4.47
C SER A 117 8.74 -26.27 -3.83
N ALA A 118 7.50 -26.01 -4.24
CA ALA A 118 6.69 -24.93 -3.67
C ALA A 118 6.52 -25.14 -2.16
N PRO A 119 6.84 -24.15 -1.30
CA PRO A 119 6.64 -24.28 0.13
C PRO A 119 5.14 -24.38 0.42
N SER A 120 4.74 -25.38 1.22
CA SER A 120 3.36 -25.55 1.67
C SER A 120 2.92 -24.28 2.42
N LYS A 121 1.97 -23.53 1.85
CA LYS A 121 1.37 -22.38 2.52
C LYS A 121 0.61 -22.90 3.74
N GLY A 122 1.18 -22.67 4.93
CA GLY A 122 0.47 -22.86 6.19
C GLY A 122 -0.75 -21.95 6.32
N PRO A 123 -1.56 -22.09 7.38
CA PRO A 123 -2.71 -21.24 7.61
C PRO A 123 -2.29 -19.78 7.74
N THR A 124 -2.91 -18.91 6.93
CA THR A 124 -2.72 -17.46 7.01
C THR A 124 -3.57 -16.93 8.16
N ILE A 125 -2.92 -16.37 9.19
CA ILE A 125 -3.61 -15.67 10.28
C ILE A 125 -3.55 -14.18 9.97
N PRO A 126 -4.70 -13.50 9.77
CA PRO A 126 -4.72 -12.06 9.52
C PRO A 126 -4.45 -11.30 10.83
N ALA A 127 -3.56 -10.30 10.77
CA ALA A 127 -3.37 -9.32 11.84
C ALA A 127 -4.31 -8.13 11.62
N VAL A 128 -5.00 -7.70 12.67
CA VAL A 128 -5.98 -6.59 12.62
C VAL A 128 -5.73 -5.64 13.79
N GLY A 129 -5.74 -4.34 13.51
CA GLY A 129 -5.39 -3.31 14.50
C GLY A 129 -3.88 -3.16 14.67
N GLY A 130 -3.46 -2.07 15.32
CA GLY A 130 -2.05 -1.72 15.44
C GLY A 130 -1.39 -1.45 14.08
N ASN A 131 -0.08 -1.29 14.08
CA ASN A 131 0.69 -1.23 12.85
C ASN A 131 0.95 -2.66 12.33
N THR A 132 0.12 -3.13 11.40
CA THR A 132 0.19 -4.50 10.86
C THR A 132 1.48 -4.80 10.11
N LEU A 133 2.29 -3.80 9.74
CA LEU A 133 3.63 -4.01 9.20
C LEU A 133 4.56 -4.69 10.22
N LEU A 134 4.30 -4.48 11.51
CA LEU A 134 5.04 -5.07 12.62
C LEU A 134 4.47 -6.43 13.05
N ALA A 135 3.45 -6.97 12.39
CA ALA A 135 2.78 -8.20 12.81
C ALA A 135 3.72 -9.44 12.90
N ARG A 136 4.88 -9.41 12.23
CA ARG A 136 5.92 -10.45 12.35
C ARG A 136 6.73 -10.35 13.64
N ASN A 137 6.65 -9.24 14.38
CA ASN A 137 7.26 -9.00 15.67
C ASN A 137 6.18 -8.60 16.70
N PRO A 138 5.66 -9.58 17.48
CA PRO A 138 4.53 -9.35 18.38
C PRO A 138 4.75 -8.22 19.40
N THR A 139 5.95 -8.12 19.97
CA THR A 139 6.27 -7.11 20.98
C THR A 139 6.23 -5.70 20.38
N ALA A 140 6.84 -5.51 19.21
CA ALA A 140 6.81 -4.21 18.53
C ALA A 140 5.39 -3.85 18.03
N TRP A 141 4.60 -4.84 17.61
CA TRP A 141 3.22 -4.63 17.20
C TRP A 141 2.31 -4.26 18.38
N GLU A 142 2.48 -4.94 19.52
CA GLU A 142 1.70 -4.70 20.75
C GLU A 142 1.85 -3.26 21.26
N GLU A 143 3.06 -2.72 21.23
CA GLU A 143 3.33 -1.33 21.60
C GLU A 143 2.49 -0.32 20.80
N THR A 144 2.14 -0.66 19.54
CA THR A 144 1.34 0.22 18.68
C THR A 144 -0.16 0.18 18.97
N LEU A 145 -0.66 -0.82 19.70
CA LEU A 145 -2.09 -0.94 20.02
C LEU A 145 -2.58 0.20 20.92
N SER A 146 -1.67 0.85 21.63
CA SER A 146 -1.97 2.00 22.49
C SER A 146 -2.32 3.27 21.70
N ASN A 147 -2.00 3.34 20.40
CA ASN A 147 -2.25 4.53 19.58
C ASN A 147 -3.62 4.45 18.88
N PRO A 148 -4.55 5.39 19.16
CA PRO A 148 -5.89 5.39 18.57
C PRO A 148 -5.95 5.42 17.04
N ILE A 149 -4.93 5.96 16.36
CA ILE A 149 -4.86 6.01 14.89
C ILE A 149 -4.86 4.59 14.29
N PHE A 150 -4.31 3.62 15.03
CA PHE A 150 -4.21 2.23 14.59
C PHE A 150 -5.37 1.35 15.08
N TRP A 151 -6.38 1.93 15.74
CA TRP A 151 -7.52 1.14 16.21
C TRP A 151 -8.39 0.70 15.05
N ARG A 152 -8.79 -0.57 15.09
CA ARG A 152 -9.68 -1.20 14.12
C ARG A 152 -10.69 -2.05 14.87
N VAL A 153 -11.84 -2.28 14.25
CA VAL A 153 -12.82 -3.24 14.77
C VAL A 153 -12.23 -4.64 14.61
N ILE A 154 -11.89 -5.27 15.73
CA ILE A 154 -11.36 -6.64 15.76
C ILE A 154 -12.45 -7.69 15.96
N GLU A 155 -13.60 -7.27 16.51
CA GLU A 155 -14.74 -8.12 16.78
C GLU A 155 -16.02 -7.29 16.69
N GLN A 156 -17.06 -7.84 16.05
CA GLN A 156 -18.37 -7.22 15.98
C GLN A 156 -19.38 -8.09 16.71
N ASN A 157 -19.78 -7.66 17.90
CA ASN A 157 -20.64 -8.44 18.80
C ASN A 157 -22.11 -8.45 18.36
N GLU A 158 -22.56 -7.41 17.65
CA GLU A 158 -23.95 -7.26 17.24
C GLU A 158 -24.07 -6.83 15.78
N TYR A 159 -25.03 -7.45 15.09
CA TYR A 159 -25.47 -7.04 13.77
C TYR A 159 -26.91 -6.54 13.87
N LYS A 160 -27.14 -5.31 13.41
CA LYS A 160 -28.49 -4.74 13.29
C LYS A 160 -28.80 -4.53 11.83
N SER A 161 -30.00 -4.95 11.42
CA SER A 161 -30.48 -4.69 10.07
C SER A 161 -30.68 -3.19 9.89
N VAL A 162 -30.21 -2.64 8.75
CA VAL A 162 -30.36 -1.22 8.42
C VAL A 162 -31.83 -0.80 8.43
N ILE A 163 -32.75 -1.71 8.07
CA ILE A 163 -34.20 -1.44 8.10
C ILE A 163 -34.67 -1.08 9.51
N THR A 164 -34.12 -1.73 10.54
CA THR A 164 -34.51 -1.47 11.94
C THR A 164 -34.07 -0.10 12.45
N LEU A 165 -33.15 0.57 11.74
CA LEU A 165 -32.70 1.93 12.05
C LEU A 165 -33.62 3.00 11.45
N LEU A 166 -34.50 2.63 10.52
CA LEU A 166 -35.42 3.57 9.87
C LEU A 166 -36.62 3.88 10.78
N SER A 167 -37.29 4.99 10.52
CA SER A 167 -38.58 5.27 11.18
C SER A 167 -39.64 4.26 10.75
N LYS A 168 -40.65 4.00 11.60
CA LYS A 168 -41.73 3.03 11.30
C LYS A 168 -42.40 3.30 9.96
N GLN A 169 -42.67 4.57 9.64
CA GLN A 169 -43.27 4.97 8.37
C GLN A 169 -42.41 4.60 7.15
N GLN A 170 -41.08 4.71 7.25
CA GLN A 170 -40.16 4.31 6.19
C GLN A 170 -40.02 2.79 6.09
N GLN A 171 -40.07 2.08 7.21
CA GLN A 171 -40.06 0.61 7.23
C GLN A 171 -41.31 0.04 6.54
N GLU A 172 -42.49 0.62 6.81
CA GLU A 172 -43.75 0.23 6.18
C GLU A 172 -43.73 0.51 4.67
N ALA A 173 -43.23 1.68 4.25
CA ALA A 173 -43.10 2.02 2.83
C ALA A 173 -42.19 1.05 2.05
N ILE A 174 -41.07 0.62 2.66
CA ILE A 174 -40.16 -0.36 2.05
C ILE A 174 -40.83 -1.75 1.98
N SER A 175 -41.60 -2.12 2.99
CA SER A 175 -42.32 -3.40 3.01
C SER A 175 -43.35 -3.47 1.87
N ILE A 176 -44.14 -2.40 1.67
CA ILE A 176 -45.13 -2.29 0.60
C ILE A 176 -44.48 -2.24 -0.79
N SER A 177 -43.34 -1.56 -0.94
CA SER A 177 -42.61 -1.49 -2.21
C SER A 177 -42.10 -2.86 -2.67
N ASN A 178 -41.68 -3.72 -1.74
CA ASN A 178 -41.16 -5.04 -2.08
C ASN A 178 -42.28 -6.00 -2.52
N GLU A 179 -43.46 -5.94 -1.92
CA GLU A 179 -44.61 -6.77 -2.34
C GLU A 179 -45.06 -6.46 -3.77
N ASN A 180 -45.05 -5.18 -4.18
CA ASN A 180 -45.44 -4.78 -5.53
C ASN A 180 -44.45 -5.19 -6.63
N ILE A 181 -43.18 -5.45 -6.29
CA ILE A 181 -42.18 -5.95 -7.23
C ILE A 181 -42.42 -7.43 -7.55
N PHE A 182 -42.85 -8.23 -6.55
CA PHE A 182 -43.12 -9.66 -6.76
C PHE A 182 -44.39 -9.94 -7.56
N ILE A 183 -45.38 -9.05 -7.53
CA ILE A 183 -46.64 -9.23 -8.27
C ILE A 183 -46.45 -8.93 -9.78
N ASN A 184 -45.46 -8.11 -10.15
CA ASN A 184 -45.22 -7.73 -11.56
C ASN A 184 -44.22 -8.63 -12.31
N LEU A 185 -43.80 -9.76 -11.70
CA LEU A 185 -42.87 -10.72 -12.29
C LEU A 185 -43.52 -12.07 -12.67
N THR A 186 -44.84 -12.18 -12.57
CA THR A 186 -45.66 -13.33 -13.03
C THR A 186 -46.56 -12.94 -14.18
#